data_AF-A0A8C3QFB7-F1
#
_entry.id   AF-A0A8C3QFB7-F1
#
_cell.length_a   1.000
_cell.length_b   1.000
_cell.length_c   1.000
_cell.angle_alpha   90.00
_cell.angle_beta   90.00
_cell.angle_gamma   90.00
#
_symmetry.space_group_name_H-M   'P 1'
#
loop_
_entity.id
_entity.type
_entity.pdbx_description
1 polymer ?
#
loop_
_entity_poly.entity_id
_entity_poly.type
_entity_poly.pdbx_seq_one_letter_code
_entity_poly.pdbx_strand_id
1 'polypeptide(L)'
;MGGPAGCPPSLGPLPLLCSQPKSSFFSPLKSPWRPGCLPGIPGCSRTLQGEFPRPPERSGHSQGYGEGTCTPQLPWPHPYPLLFPPALSTKETFLVLSMHNKLRSKVQPPAANMQKLEWSSELGRQAGARAASCLEGPAPPPAPQLGWSEVLLPAGTGGFGAVLELWFAEGQRYDYRTGRCAGNATCRHYTQLVWATAGQLGCGRHHCPGPHGPSEAFVCVYSPGGNWEVAGTPILPYKQGPWCSLCTAGLSGCFKSWDHSGGLCEVPRNPCRMSCRNSGRLDMSSCQCTCPPGYTGRYCQGERHSQHGGAFRKEECSCLCDVGYGGAESANPLLCCVCPLLPALPRPLCLSWGGRH
;
A
#
# COMPACT_ATOMS: atom_id res chain seq x y z
N MET A 1 30.27 -66.27 -11.32
CA MET A 1 31.21 -65.72 -10.32
C MET A 1 30.93 -64.23 -10.25
N GLY A 2 30.66 -63.55 -9.15
CA GLY A 2 30.61 -63.81 -7.70
C GLY A 2 30.29 -62.42 -7.11
N GLY A 3 29.40 -62.36 -6.12
CA GLY A 3 28.74 -61.12 -5.67
C GLY A 3 29.59 -60.19 -4.76
N PRO A 4 28.96 -59.47 -3.80
CA PRO A 4 29.02 -58.00 -3.74
C PRO A 4 29.69 -57.44 -2.47
N ALA A 5 30.11 -56.17 -2.51
CA ALA A 5 30.45 -55.33 -1.35
C ALA A 5 30.51 -53.86 -1.82
N GLY A 6 30.05 -52.81 -1.13
CA GLY A 6 29.39 -52.61 0.16
C GLY A 6 29.15 -51.10 0.31
N CYS A 7 28.06 -50.69 0.97
CA CYS A 7 27.69 -49.29 1.19
C CYS A 7 28.56 -48.60 2.26
N PRO A 8 28.86 -47.29 2.16
CA PRO A 8 29.21 -46.43 3.29
C PRO A 8 28.04 -45.52 3.74
N PRO A 9 28.11 -44.89 4.92
CA PRO A 9 26.97 -44.73 5.82
C PRO A 9 26.16 -43.43 5.69
N SER A 10 24.95 -43.52 6.22
CA SER A 10 23.95 -42.47 6.46
C SER A 10 24.49 -41.27 7.25
N LEU A 11 24.31 -40.06 6.69
CA LEU A 11 24.35 -38.79 7.43
C LEU A 11 22.91 -38.26 7.54
N GLY A 12 22.46 -38.12 8.79
CA GLY A 12 21.09 -37.74 9.15
C GLY A 12 20.74 -36.29 8.81
N PRO A 13 19.43 -35.98 8.79
CA PRO A 13 18.92 -34.68 8.35
C PRO A 13 19.19 -33.57 9.37
N LEU A 14 19.68 -32.43 8.86
CA LEU A 14 19.82 -31.16 9.57
C LEU A 14 18.44 -30.61 10.01
N PRO A 15 18.33 -30.04 11.21
CA PRO A 15 17.06 -29.53 11.73
C PRO A 15 16.65 -28.21 11.07
N LEU A 16 15.44 -28.22 10.52
CA LEU A 16 14.65 -27.05 10.12
C LEU A 16 14.21 -26.28 11.39
N LEU A 17 14.72 -25.06 11.57
CA LEU A 17 14.20 -24.14 12.57
C LEU A 17 13.05 -23.32 11.98
N CYS A 18 11.83 -23.77 12.28
CA CYS A 18 10.60 -23.00 12.11
C CYS A 18 10.54 -21.88 13.16
N SER A 19 10.60 -20.61 12.74
CA SER A 19 10.13 -19.50 13.57
C SER A 19 8.62 -19.32 13.39
N GLN A 20 7.85 -19.65 14.42
CA GLN A 20 6.47 -19.23 14.59
C GLN A 20 6.41 -17.76 15.05
N PRO A 21 5.40 -16.98 14.63
CA PRO A 21 5.17 -15.63 15.11
C PRO A 21 4.42 -15.66 16.45
N LYS A 22 4.86 -14.87 17.43
CA LYS A 22 4.03 -14.51 18.58
C LYS A 22 3.38 -13.15 18.32
N SER A 23 2.07 -13.20 18.10
CA SER A 23 1.15 -12.06 18.24
C SER A 23 0.87 -11.80 19.72
N SER A 24 0.99 -10.56 20.16
CA SER A 24 0.25 -10.04 21.31
C SER A 24 -0.44 -8.74 20.90
N PHE A 25 -1.76 -8.78 20.94
CA PHE A 25 -2.69 -7.68 20.77
C PHE A 25 -2.62 -6.72 21.96
N PHE A 26 -2.60 -5.42 21.71
CA PHE A 26 -3.40 -4.42 22.44
C PHE A 26 -3.59 -3.18 21.55
N SER A 27 -4.84 -2.78 21.34
CA SER A 27 -5.29 -1.49 20.77
C SER A 27 -5.88 -0.65 21.92
N PRO A 28 -6.47 0.55 21.68
CA PRO A 28 -6.01 1.73 20.95
C PRO A 28 -6.05 2.98 21.85
N LEU A 29 -5.32 4.06 21.58
CA LEU A 29 -5.59 5.37 22.20
C LEU A 29 -5.22 6.55 21.28
N LYS A 30 -6.29 7.24 20.86
CA LYS A 30 -6.48 8.70 20.74
C LYS A 30 -5.23 9.58 20.58
N SER A 31 -5.16 10.26 19.42
CA SER A 31 -4.63 11.62 19.30
C SER A 31 -5.33 12.56 20.32
N PRO A 32 -4.73 13.67 20.80
CA PRO A 32 -4.46 14.79 19.89
C PRO A 32 -3.38 15.84 20.30
N TRP A 33 -3.14 16.80 19.39
CA TRP A 33 -2.57 18.15 19.57
C TRP A 33 -1.22 18.34 20.32
N ARG A 34 -0.20 18.82 19.60
CA ARG A 34 0.86 19.69 20.16
C ARG A 34 0.81 21.05 19.45
N PRO A 35 0.63 22.18 20.16
CA PRO A 35 1.13 23.47 19.72
C PRO A 35 2.56 23.67 20.25
N GLY A 36 3.35 24.43 19.48
CA GLY A 36 4.77 24.67 19.72
C GLY A 36 5.09 25.54 20.94
N CYS A 37 6.38 25.52 21.30
CA CYS A 37 6.97 26.46 22.25
C CYS A 37 8.00 27.32 21.51
N LEU A 38 7.80 28.65 21.57
CA LEU A 38 8.81 29.68 21.34
C LEU A 38 9.50 30.05 22.69
N PRO A 39 10.67 30.70 22.69
CA PRO A 39 11.61 30.72 23.82
C PRO A 39 11.47 31.94 24.76
N GLY A 40 11.92 31.80 26.02
CA GLY A 40 12.24 32.96 26.89
C GLY A 40 12.29 32.71 28.42
N ILE A 41 13.51 32.82 29.00
CA ILE A 41 13.87 33.41 30.33
C ILE A 41 13.68 32.55 31.63
N PRO A 42 14.56 32.69 32.67
CA PRO A 42 15.18 31.58 33.41
C PRO A 42 14.81 31.45 34.91
N GLY A 43 15.30 30.35 35.52
CA GLY A 43 15.70 30.31 36.94
C GLY A 43 14.82 29.44 37.86
N CYS A 44 15.37 28.34 38.35
CA CYS A 44 15.11 27.85 39.72
C CYS A 44 16.12 26.76 40.12
N SER A 45 17.08 27.15 40.95
CA SER A 45 17.93 26.23 41.73
C SER A 45 17.14 25.66 42.91
N ARG A 46 17.39 24.40 43.28
CA ARG A 46 17.58 24.00 44.70
C ARG A 46 18.17 22.60 44.83
N THR A 47 19.37 22.60 45.40
CA THR A 47 20.10 21.53 46.08
C THR A 47 19.31 21.00 47.29
N LEU A 48 19.50 19.72 47.65
CA LEU A 48 19.57 19.28 49.05
C LEU A 48 20.32 17.93 49.14
N GLN A 49 21.34 17.92 49.99
CA GLN A 49 22.21 16.80 50.39
C GLN A 49 21.56 15.92 51.46
N GLY A 50 22.05 14.69 51.62
CA GLY A 50 21.83 13.83 52.78
C GLY A 50 22.66 12.54 52.66
N GLU A 51 23.45 12.22 53.69
CA GLU A 51 24.66 11.40 53.63
C GLU A 51 24.69 10.28 54.70
N PHE A 52 25.40 9.18 54.40
CA PHE A 52 25.93 8.05 55.25
C PHE A 52 24.99 6.96 55.84
N PRO A 53 25.47 5.72 56.19
CA PRO A 53 26.82 5.12 56.08
C PRO A 53 26.96 3.66 55.52
N ARG A 54 28.20 3.24 55.23
CA ARG A 54 28.69 1.90 54.79
C ARG A 54 28.91 0.89 55.95
N PRO A 55 29.01 -0.43 55.66
CA PRO A 55 30.26 -1.18 55.96
C PRO A 55 30.57 -2.29 54.89
N PRO A 56 31.55 -3.22 55.08
CA PRO A 56 32.95 -3.10 54.67
C PRO A 56 33.39 -4.06 53.52
N GLU A 57 34.62 -3.85 53.08
CA GLU A 57 35.32 -4.42 51.93
C GLU A 57 35.61 -5.93 51.99
N ARG A 58 35.65 -6.57 50.81
CA ARG A 58 36.53 -7.71 50.55
C ARG A 58 37.25 -7.52 49.21
N SER A 59 38.57 -7.61 49.31
CA SER A 59 39.63 -7.36 48.34
C SER A 59 39.65 -8.30 47.13
N GLY A 60 40.02 -7.78 45.96
CA GLY A 60 40.44 -8.59 44.81
C GLY A 60 40.70 -7.79 43.53
N HIS A 61 41.89 -7.20 43.44
CA HIS A 61 42.62 -6.69 42.27
C HIS A 61 41.90 -6.48 40.93
N SER A 62 41.94 -5.23 40.43
CA SER A 62 42.10 -4.92 39.01
C SER A 62 42.77 -3.56 38.85
N GLN A 63 43.88 -3.55 38.11
CA GLN A 63 44.71 -2.40 37.82
C GLN A 63 43.95 -1.33 37.01
N GLY A 64 44.18 -0.06 37.32
CA GLY A 64 43.47 1.08 36.76
C GLY A 64 43.98 1.54 35.40
N TYR A 65 43.15 2.34 34.72
CA TYR A 65 43.55 3.33 33.72
C TYR A 65 42.50 4.46 33.65
N GLY A 66 42.96 5.68 33.86
CA GLY A 66 42.59 6.97 33.24
C GLY A 66 41.12 7.37 33.06
N GLU A 67 40.76 8.52 33.66
CA GLU A 67 39.60 9.35 33.29
C GLU A 67 39.60 9.69 31.79
N GLY A 68 38.43 9.53 31.14
CA GLY A 68 38.17 9.97 29.77
C GLY A 68 36.75 10.53 29.66
N THR A 69 36.66 11.80 29.31
CA THR A 69 35.44 12.59 29.12
C THR A 69 34.62 12.13 27.90
N CYS A 70 33.30 11.98 28.05
CA CYS A 70 32.40 11.66 26.94
C CYS A 70 32.10 12.91 26.10
N THR A 71 32.63 12.95 24.88
CA THR A 71 32.16 13.87 23.82
C THR A 71 31.19 13.13 22.88
N PRO A 72 30.11 13.76 22.40
CA PRO A 72 29.18 13.13 21.47
C PRO A 72 29.85 13.00 20.10
N GLN A 73 30.15 11.75 19.71
CA GLN A 73 30.72 11.44 18.40
C GLN A 73 29.68 11.68 17.30
N LEU A 74 30.05 12.51 16.31
CA LEU A 74 29.42 12.56 15.00
C LEU A 74 29.44 11.16 14.36
N PRO A 75 28.36 10.72 13.68
CA PRO A 75 28.34 9.40 13.08
C PRO A 75 29.40 9.28 11.98
N TRP A 76 30.18 8.21 12.05
CA TRP A 76 31.29 7.88 11.16
C TRP A 76 30.86 7.79 9.68
N PRO A 77 31.73 8.20 8.74
CA PRO A 77 31.45 8.05 7.32
C PRO A 77 31.45 6.55 6.95
N HIS A 78 30.31 6.05 6.47
CA HIS A 78 30.19 4.67 6.00
C HIS A 78 30.97 4.49 4.68
N PRO A 79 31.87 3.49 4.57
CA PRO A 79 32.74 3.31 3.40
C PRO A 79 32.11 2.49 2.25
N TYR A 80 30.78 2.38 2.19
CA TYR A 80 30.10 1.69 1.09
C TYR A 80 29.22 2.68 0.33
N PRO A 81 29.41 2.88 -1.00
CA PRO A 81 28.46 3.66 -1.77
C PRO A 81 27.09 3.00 -1.64
N LEU A 82 26.09 3.79 -1.27
CA LEU A 82 24.70 3.33 -1.26
C LEU A 82 24.41 2.77 -2.65
N LEU A 83 24.26 1.45 -2.75
CA LEU A 83 24.02 0.70 -3.99
C LEU A 83 22.72 1.10 -4.72
N PHE A 84 21.97 2.06 -4.16
CA PHE A 84 20.78 2.61 -4.75
C PHE A 84 20.79 4.14 -4.56
N PRO A 85 20.62 4.93 -5.64
CA PRO A 85 20.47 6.36 -5.51
C PRO A 85 19.27 6.68 -4.63
N PRO A 86 19.32 7.78 -3.85
CA PRO A 86 18.25 8.12 -2.92
C PRO A 86 16.94 8.29 -3.69
N ALA A 87 15.91 7.55 -3.25
CA ALA A 87 14.55 7.72 -3.75
C ALA A 87 14.05 9.14 -3.44
N LEU A 88 13.13 9.66 -4.26
CA LEU A 88 12.48 10.94 -3.98
C LEU A 88 11.83 10.95 -2.60
N SER A 89 11.84 12.12 -1.95
CA SER A 89 11.12 12.29 -0.69
C SER A 89 9.61 12.07 -0.86
N THR A 90 8.90 11.74 0.22
CA THR A 90 7.42 11.62 0.20
C THR A 90 6.75 12.89 -0.30
N LYS A 91 7.30 14.06 0.06
CA LYS A 91 6.80 15.38 -0.38
C LYS A 91 6.97 15.56 -1.88
N GLU A 92 8.14 15.25 -2.43
CA GLU A 92 8.39 15.33 -3.87
C GLU A 92 7.55 14.31 -4.64
N THR A 93 7.46 13.08 -4.15
CA THR A 93 6.62 12.03 -4.73
C THR A 93 5.16 12.49 -4.84
N PHE A 94 4.62 13.05 -3.75
CA PHE A 94 3.27 13.62 -3.74
C PHE A 94 3.13 14.78 -4.72
N LEU A 95 4.08 15.72 -4.74
CA LEU A 95 4.07 16.86 -5.67
C LEU A 95 4.06 16.39 -7.13
N VAL A 96 4.96 15.49 -7.48
CA VAL A 96 5.09 14.95 -8.84
C VAL A 96 3.81 14.25 -9.26
N LEU A 97 3.30 13.32 -8.45
CA LEU A 97 2.10 12.55 -8.77
C LEU A 97 0.85 13.44 -8.87
N SER A 98 0.66 14.33 -7.89
CA SER A 98 -0.50 15.23 -7.86
C SER A 98 -0.49 16.21 -9.03
N MET A 99 0.67 16.73 -9.40
CA MET A 99 0.83 17.66 -10.50
C MET A 99 0.59 16.98 -11.86
N HIS A 100 1.12 15.78 -12.08
CA HIS A 100 0.80 15.00 -13.27
C HIS A 100 -0.71 14.79 -13.42
N ASN A 101 -1.38 14.33 -12.36
CA ASN A 101 -2.82 14.10 -12.41
C ASN A 101 -3.61 15.40 -12.62
N LYS A 102 -3.19 16.52 -12.02
CA LYS A 102 -3.80 17.85 -12.26
C LYS A 102 -3.67 18.29 -13.71
N LEU A 103 -2.51 18.09 -14.33
CA LEU A 103 -2.27 18.46 -15.73
C LEU A 103 -3.06 17.56 -16.69
N ARG A 104 -3.07 16.24 -16.42
CA ARG A 104 -3.85 15.25 -17.18
C ARG A 104 -5.36 15.53 -17.16
N SER A 105 -5.89 16.06 -16.06
CA SER A 105 -7.32 16.40 -15.97
C SER A 105 -7.70 17.68 -16.74
N LYS A 106 -6.73 18.47 -17.20
CA LYS A 106 -6.93 19.80 -17.82
C LYS A 106 -6.54 19.86 -19.29
N VAL A 107 -6.33 18.71 -19.93
CA VAL A 107 -5.95 18.66 -21.34
C VAL A 107 -7.04 19.21 -22.23
N GLN A 108 -6.64 19.85 -23.32
CA GLN A 108 -7.52 20.37 -24.35
C GLN A 108 -7.09 19.79 -25.70
N PRO A 109 -7.98 19.12 -26.46
CA PRO A 109 -9.39 18.86 -26.14
C PRO A 109 -9.57 17.91 -24.94
N PRO A 110 -10.75 17.87 -24.29
CA PRO A 110 -10.99 17.02 -23.13
C PRO A 110 -10.83 15.54 -23.47
N ALA A 111 -10.30 14.77 -22.52
CA ALA A 111 -9.99 13.35 -22.69
C ALA A 111 -11.06 12.44 -22.07
N ALA A 112 -11.69 11.60 -22.88
CA ALA A 112 -12.74 10.68 -22.45
C ALA A 112 -12.24 9.50 -21.60
N ASN A 113 -10.97 9.10 -21.78
CA ASN A 113 -10.41 7.86 -21.24
C ASN A 113 -9.10 8.05 -20.45
N MET A 114 -8.84 9.25 -19.93
CA MET A 114 -7.57 9.56 -19.27
C MET A 114 -7.43 8.81 -17.94
N GLN A 115 -6.54 7.82 -17.84
CA GLN A 115 -6.31 7.09 -16.60
C GLN A 115 -5.61 7.98 -15.55
N LYS A 116 -6.04 7.87 -14.30
CA LYS A 116 -5.35 8.45 -13.14
C LYS A 116 -4.05 7.68 -12.90
N LEU A 117 -2.96 8.41 -12.73
CA LEU A 117 -1.67 7.83 -12.38
C LEU A 117 -1.63 7.51 -10.89
N GLU A 118 -1.06 6.34 -10.57
CA GLU A 118 -0.61 5.97 -9.23
C GLU A 118 0.91 5.85 -9.19
N TRP A 119 1.49 6.00 -8.01
CA TRP A 119 2.94 5.89 -7.84
C TRP A 119 3.39 4.42 -7.80
N SER A 120 4.44 4.11 -8.57
CA SER A 120 5.17 2.85 -8.49
C SER A 120 6.57 3.09 -7.96
N SER A 121 6.87 2.52 -6.79
CA SER A 121 8.21 2.58 -6.19
C SER A 121 9.27 1.92 -7.08
N GLU A 122 8.90 0.89 -7.83
CA GLU A 122 9.81 0.20 -8.75
C GLU A 122 10.17 1.09 -9.95
N LEU A 123 9.18 1.77 -10.54
CA LEU A 123 9.45 2.76 -11.59
C LEU A 123 10.27 3.93 -11.05
N GLY A 124 10.02 4.35 -9.80
CA GLY A 124 10.79 5.41 -9.14
C GLY A 124 12.26 5.03 -8.96
N ARG A 125 12.54 3.76 -8.63
CA ARG A 125 13.90 3.23 -8.53
C ARG A 125 14.61 3.24 -9.89
N GLN A 126 13.92 2.84 -10.96
CA GLN A 126 14.47 2.88 -12.33
C GLN A 126 14.75 4.32 -12.78
N ALA A 127 13.82 5.24 -12.52
CA ALA A 127 14.00 6.66 -12.81
C ALA A 127 15.19 7.26 -12.02
N GLY A 128 15.31 6.90 -10.73
CA GLY A 128 16.42 7.33 -9.88
C GLY A 128 17.78 6.81 -10.37
N ALA A 129 17.86 5.56 -10.83
CA ALA A 129 19.07 5.00 -11.42
C ALA A 129 19.48 5.73 -12.71
N ARG A 130 18.52 6.03 -13.59
CA ARG A 130 18.77 6.80 -14.82
C ARG A 130 19.20 8.24 -14.53
N ALA A 131 18.59 8.88 -13.53
CA ALA A 131 19.01 10.21 -13.11
C ALA A 131 20.43 10.20 -12.52
N ALA A 132 20.75 9.19 -11.71
CA ALA A 132 22.07 9.04 -11.09
C ALA A 132 23.20 8.78 -12.09
N SER A 133 22.90 8.22 -13.27
CA SER A 133 23.85 8.13 -14.37
C SER A 133 23.98 9.44 -15.15
N CYS A 134 23.38 10.54 -14.69
CA CYS A 134 23.41 11.85 -15.35
C CYS A 134 22.97 11.82 -16.82
N LEU A 135 22.03 10.92 -17.14
CA LEU A 135 21.54 10.64 -18.49
C LEU A 135 22.65 10.24 -19.48
N GLU A 136 23.81 9.81 -18.98
CA GLU A 136 24.89 9.30 -19.83
C GLU A 136 24.45 8.03 -20.58
N GLY A 137 25.02 7.86 -21.77
CA GLY A 137 24.68 6.76 -22.66
C GLY A 137 23.36 6.97 -23.42
N PRO A 138 22.99 5.99 -24.26
CA PRO A 138 21.81 6.11 -25.11
C PRO A 138 20.53 6.21 -24.28
N ALA A 139 19.59 7.03 -24.76
CA ALA A 139 18.25 7.06 -24.21
C ALA A 139 17.60 5.67 -24.33
N PRO A 140 16.80 5.24 -23.35
CA PRO A 140 16.05 3.99 -23.43
C PRO A 140 15.23 3.95 -24.73
N PRO A 141 15.22 2.81 -25.45
CA PRO A 141 14.44 2.70 -26.67
C PRO A 141 12.94 2.85 -26.34
N PRO A 142 12.13 3.44 -27.24
CA PRO A 142 10.68 3.44 -27.09
C PRO A 142 10.16 2.00 -26.97
N ALA A 143 9.53 1.65 -25.85
CA ALA A 143 9.01 0.30 -25.61
C ALA A 143 7.57 0.35 -25.06
N PRO A 144 6.60 -0.39 -25.63
CA PRO A 144 5.18 -0.39 -25.22
C PRO A 144 4.95 -0.46 -23.70
N GLN A 145 5.85 -1.15 -23.01
CA GLN A 145 5.79 -1.39 -21.57
C GLN A 145 6.17 -0.17 -20.73
N LEU A 146 7.15 0.63 -21.17
CA LEU A 146 7.74 1.72 -20.40
C LEU A 146 8.00 2.96 -21.27
N GLY A 147 7.44 4.09 -20.83
CA GLY A 147 7.69 5.40 -21.41
C GLY A 147 8.66 6.19 -20.56
N TRP A 148 9.55 6.96 -21.18
CA TRP A 148 10.59 7.73 -20.51
C TRP A 148 10.51 9.22 -20.89
N SER A 149 10.51 10.08 -19.89
CA SER A 149 10.68 11.53 -20.03
C SER A 149 11.91 11.94 -19.24
N GLU A 150 12.88 12.58 -19.91
CA GLU A 150 14.21 12.86 -19.38
C GLU A 150 14.58 14.31 -19.68
N VAL A 151 15.18 15.01 -18.72
CA VAL A 151 15.80 16.31 -18.99
C VAL A 151 16.99 16.55 -18.05
N LEU A 152 18.05 17.15 -18.58
CA LEU A 152 19.17 17.68 -17.82
C LEU A 152 19.11 19.20 -17.87
N LEU A 153 18.99 19.84 -16.71
CA LEU A 153 18.90 21.30 -16.60
C LEU A 153 20.06 21.83 -15.75
N PRO A 154 20.51 23.10 -15.92
CA PRO A 154 21.44 23.71 -15.00
C PRO A 154 20.93 23.64 -13.55
N ALA A 155 21.80 23.37 -12.58
CA ALA A 155 21.39 23.27 -11.18
C ALA A 155 20.78 24.61 -10.70
N GLY A 156 19.69 24.53 -9.94
CA GLY A 156 18.96 25.72 -9.48
C GLY A 156 17.95 26.30 -10.48
N THR A 157 17.75 25.68 -11.65
CA THR A 157 16.67 26.06 -12.60
C THR A 157 15.27 25.83 -12.00
N GLY A 158 15.15 24.95 -11.01
CA GLY A 158 13.91 24.66 -10.30
C GLY A 158 13.76 23.18 -9.97
N GLY A 159 12.70 22.82 -9.25
CA GLY A 159 12.37 21.42 -8.96
C GLY A 159 11.46 20.80 -10.02
N PHE A 160 10.92 19.61 -9.71
CA PHE A 160 9.96 18.91 -10.57
C PHE A 160 8.76 19.77 -11.00
N GLY A 161 8.29 20.70 -10.18
CA GLY A 161 7.18 21.58 -10.57
C GLY A 161 7.45 22.34 -11.87
N ALA A 162 8.62 22.98 -11.97
CA ALA A 162 9.03 23.71 -13.17
C ALA A 162 9.22 22.75 -14.37
N VAL A 163 9.82 21.58 -14.14
CA VAL A 163 10.02 20.56 -15.19
C VAL A 163 8.70 20.08 -15.77
N LEU A 164 7.70 19.81 -14.93
CA LEU A 164 6.39 19.35 -15.38
C LEU A 164 5.61 20.43 -16.12
N GLU A 165 5.76 21.70 -15.76
CA GLU A 165 5.20 22.82 -16.53
C GLU A 165 5.88 22.95 -17.90
N LEU A 166 7.20 22.83 -17.97
CA LEU A 166 7.95 22.85 -19.23
C LEU A 166 7.50 21.71 -20.15
N TRP A 167 7.42 20.48 -19.63
CA TRP A 167 6.95 19.33 -20.39
C TRP A 167 5.50 19.48 -20.84
N PHE A 168 4.62 20.04 -20.00
CA PHE A 168 3.23 20.27 -20.39
C PHE A 168 3.08 21.41 -21.42
N ALA A 169 3.92 22.43 -21.34
CA ALA A 169 3.92 23.58 -22.25
C ALA A 169 4.23 23.19 -23.70
N GLU A 170 4.91 22.06 -23.95
CA GLU A 170 5.07 21.54 -25.31
C GLU A 170 3.72 21.29 -26.01
N GLY A 171 2.65 21.04 -25.24
CA GLY A 171 1.28 20.90 -25.75
C GLY A 171 0.77 22.13 -26.50
N GLN A 172 1.33 23.32 -26.26
CA GLN A 172 1.01 24.53 -27.02
C GLN A 172 1.46 24.45 -28.49
N ARG A 173 2.41 23.57 -28.78
CA ARG A 173 2.94 23.29 -30.12
C ARG A 173 2.42 21.97 -30.70
N TYR A 174 1.57 21.24 -29.96
CA TYR A 174 1.02 19.95 -30.37
C TYR A 174 -0.36 20.12 -31.01
N ASP A 175 -0.52 19.64 -32.24
CA ASP A 175 -1.83 19.55 -32.89
C ASP A 175 -2.44 18.17 -32.63
N TYR A 176 -3.44 18.13 -31.76
CA TYR A 176 -4.15 16.91 -31.40
C TYR A 176 -4.86 16.24 -32.61
N ARG A 177 -5.33 17.00 -33.60
CA ARG A 177 -6.07 16.43 -34.73
C ARG A 177 -5.17 15.61 -35.64
N THR A 178 -3.95 16.09 -35.84
CA THR A 178 -2.96 15.45 -36.72
C THR A 178 -1.99 14.56 -35.95
N GLY A 179 -1.93 14.71 -34.62
CA GLY A 179 -0.99 14.03 -33.75
C GLY A 179 0.45 14.54 -33.90
N ARG A 180 0.65 15.70 -34.52
CA ARG A 180 1.98 16.23 -34.91
C ARG A 180 2.38 17.41 -34.04
N CYS A 181 3.69 17.54 -33.81
CA CYS A 181 4.29 18.71 -33.19
C CYS A 181 4.64 19.76 -34.25
N ALA A 182 4.63 21.04 -33.89
CA ALA A 182 4.92 22.13 -34.80
C ALA A 182 6.40 22.12 -35.25
N GLY A 183 6.64 21.87 -36.55
CA GLY A 183 7.95 22.03 -37.20
C GLY A 183 9.10 21.39 -36.42
N ASN A 184 10.05 22.21 -35.96
CA ASN A 184 11.26 21.79 -35.25
C ASN A 184 11.08 21.64 -33.72
N ALA A 185 9.84 21.72 -33.21
CA ALA A 185 9.57 21.54 -31.78
C ALA A 185 9.49 20.05 -31.40
N THR A 186 9.75 19.75 -30.14
CA THR A 186 9.45 18.45 -29.53
C THR A 186 8.19 18.56 -28.68
N CYS A 187 7.33 17.55 -28.78
CA CYS A 187 6.12 17.40 -27.97
C CYS A 187 6.10 16.06 -27.22
N ARG A 188 7.22 15.34 -27.22
CA ARG A 188 7.32 13.98 -26.67
C ARG A 188 7.06 13.92 -25.17
N HIS A 189 7.47 14.94 -24.42
CA HIS A 189 7.27 14.97 -22.98
C HIS A 189 5.79 15.26 -22.68
N TYR A 190 5.18 16.20 -23.41
CA TYR A 190 3.75 16.45 -23.32
C TYR A 190 2.94 15.18 -23.61
N THR A 191 3.13 14.56 -24.77
CA THR A 191 2.33 13.39 -25.18
C THR A 191 2.50 12.23 -24.22
N GLN A 192 3.69 12.01 -23.67
CA GLN A 192 3.91 11.01 -22.63
C GLN A 192 3.20 11.35 -21.32
N LEU A 193 3.30 12.60 -20.86
CA LEU A 193 2.65 13.08 -19.64
C LEU A 193 1.13 12.91 -19.71
N VAL A 194 0.54 13.14 -20.90
CA VAL A 194 -0.90 13.02 -21.16
C VAL A 194 -1.32 11.70 -21.80
N TRP A 195 -0.47 10.66 -21.74
CA TRP A 195 -0.80 9.37 -22.33
C TRP A 195 -1.88 8.63 -21.53
N ALA A 196 -3.07 8.44 -22.10
CA ALA A 196 -4.27 7.99 -21.40
C ALA A 196 -4.14 6.59 -20.80
N THR A 197 -3.43 5.67 -21.45
CA THR A 197 -3.32 4.29 -20.96
C THR A 197 -2.32 4.13 -19.82
N ALA A 198 -1.41 5.09 -19.63
CA ALA A 198 -0.45 5.05 -18.53
C ALA A 198 -1.21 5.16 -17.19
N GLY A 199 -1.04 4.15 -16.33
CA GLY A 199 -1.68 4.07 -15.01
C GLY A 199 -0.69 4.13 -13.85
N GLN A 200 0.60 3.94 -14.13
CA GLN A 200 1.68 3.96 -13.13
C GLN A 200 2.75 4.98 -13.50
N LEU A 201 3.30 5.64 -12.50
CA LEU A 201 4.35 6.65 -12.61
C LEU A 201 5.43 6.41 -11.55
N GLY A 202 6.68 6.57 -11.93
CA GLY A 202 7.78 6.73 -10.98
C GLY A 202 8.80 7.72 -11.52
N CYS A 203 9.33 8.59 -10.66
CA CYS A 203 10.29 9.62 -11.05
C CYS A 203 11.49 9.66 -10.11
N GLY A 204 12.59 10.21 -10.60
CA GLY A 204 13.84 10.39 -9.87
C GLY A 204 14.57 11.63 -10.35
N ARG A 205 15.35 12.24 -9.45
CA ARG A 205 16.26 13.33 -9.81
C ARG A 205 17.63 13.12 -9.20
N HIS A 206 18.65 13.70 -9.82
CA HIS A 206 20.01 13.62 -9.32
C HIS A 206 20.79 14.88 -9.67
N HIS A 207 21.66 15.32 -8.75
CA HIS A 207 22.58 16.40 -9.00
C HIS A 207 23.83 15.86 -9.72
N CYS A 208 24.09 16.39 -10.90
CA CYS A 208 25.12 15.94 -11.81
C CYS A 208 26.29 16.93 -11.86
N PRO A 209 27.50 16.54 -11.44
CA PRO A 209 28.69 17.33 -11.71
C PRO A 209 28.97 17.29 -13.21
N GLY A 210 29.47 18.40 -13.78
CA GLY A 210 29.78 18.47 -15.20
C GLY A 210 30.82 19.53 -15.52
N PRO A 211 31.53 19.40 -16.66
CA PRO A 211 32.58 20.34 -17.07
C PRO A 211 32.04 21.75 -17.37
N HIS A 212 30.75 21.86 -17.67
CA HIS A 212 30.05 23.12 -17.94
C HIS A 212 29.31 23.66 -16.71
N GLY A 213 29.58 23.11 -15.52
CA GLY A 213 28.93 23.47 -14.26
C GLY A 213 27.95 22.40 -13.76
N PRO A 214 27.44 22.56 -12.52
CA PRO A 214 26.50 21.63 -11.93
C PRO A 214 25.15 21.64 -12.67
N SER A 215 24.60 20.45 -12.90
CA SER A 215 23.30 20.23 -13.51
C SER A 215 22.41 19.37 -12.62
N GLU A 216 21.11 19.33 -12.88
CA GLU A 216 20.17 18.41 -12.28
C GLU A 216 19.47 17.59 -13.37
N ALA A 217 19.56 16.28 -13.25
CA ALA A 217 18.84 15.32 -14.09
C ALA A 217 17.46 15.06 -13.49
N PHE A 218 16.41 15.11 -14.31
CA PHE A 218 15.04 14.75 -13.95
C PHE A 218 14.53 13.66 -14.89
N VAL A 219 14.02 12.58 -14.31
CA VAL A 219 13.53 11.41 -15.06
C VAL A 219 12.18 11.00 -14.53
N CYS A 220 11.24 10.73 -15.42
CA CYS A 220 9.97 10.06 -15.11
C CYS A 220 9.75 8.87 -16.04
N VAL A 221 9.29 7.77 -15.45
CA VAL A 221 8.99 6.50 -16.11
C VAL A 221 7.51 6.19 -15.94
N TYR A 222 6.87 5.84 -17.05
CA TYR A 222 5.42 5.62 -17.14
C TYR A 222 5.15 4.17 -17.55
N SER A 223 4.11 3.55 -16.97
CA SER A 223 3.67 2.22 -17.39
C SER A 223 2.15 2.12 -17.52
N PRO A 224 1.63 1.55 -18.63
CA PRO A 224 2.34 1.31 -19.89
C PRO A 224 2.94 2.60 -20.47
N GLY A 225 3.95 2.46 -21.32
CA GLY A 225 4.57 3.61 -21.98
C GLY A 225 3.64 4.23 -23.02
N GLY A 226 4.01 5.43 -23.49
CA GLY A 226 3.30 6.14 -24.54
C GLY A 226 4.18 6.44 -25.76
N ASN A 227 3.70 7.38 -26.58
CA ASN A 227 4.37 7.85 -27.79
C ASN A 227 4.56 6.76 -28.85
N TRP A 228 3.54 5.91 -29.03
CA TRP A 228 3.54 4.86 -30.05
C TRP A 228 3.21 5.39 -31.43
N GLU A 229 3.79 4.75 -32.43
CA GLU A 229 3.44 4.92 -33.83
C GLU A 229 3.04 3.57 -34.42
N VAL A 230 2.05 3.58 -35.31
CA VAL A 230 1.64 2.40 -36.09
C VAL A 230 1.81 2.74 -37.55
N ALA A 231 2.66 1.98 -38.26
CA ALA A 231 2.99 2.22 -39.66
C ALA A 231 3.41 3.68 -39.97
N GLY A 232 4.23 4.28 -39.10
CA GLY A 232 4.70 5.67 -39.23
C GLY A 232 3.64 6.73 -38.93
N THR A 233 2.47 6.34 -38.42
CA THR A 233 1.42 7.26 -37.97
C THR A 233 1.41 7.34 -36.45
N PRO A 234 1.55 8.54 -35.85
CA PRO A 234 1.51 8.69 -34.40
C PRO A 234 0.12 8.37 -33.85
N ILE A 235 0.10 7.58 -32.78
CA ILE A 235 -1.13 7.33 -32.02
C ILE A 235 -1.40 8.54 -31.12
N LEU A 236 -2.66 9.01 -31.13
CA LEU A 236 -3.06 10.11 -30.26
C LEU A 236 -2.95 9.70 -28.79
N PRO A 237 -2.48 10.59 -27.91
CA PRO A 237 -2.19 10.25 -26.52
C PRO A 237 -3.44 9.85 -25.73
N TYR A 238 -4.61 10.30 -26.14
CA TYR A 238 -5.90 9.99 -25.50
C TYR A 238 -7.03 10.09 -26.51
N LYS A 239 -8.24 9.61 -26.15
CA LYS A 239 -9.45 9.77 -26.95
C LYS A 239 -10.18 11.06 -26.55
N GLN A 240 -10.49 11.91 -27.52
CA GLN A 240 -11.28 13.12 -27.30
C GLN A 240 -12.72 12.77 -26.90
N GLY A 241 -13.25 13.49 -25.91
CA GLY A 241 -14.65 13.42 -25.51
C GLY A 241 -14.85 13.93 -24.08
N PRO A 242 -16.10 13.97 -23.58
CA PRO A 242 -16.37 14.37 -22.21
C PRO A 242 -15.54 13.52 -21.24
N TRP A 243 -14.92 14.16 -20.24
CA TRP A 243 -14.06 13.44 -19.29
C TRP A 243 -14.78 12.25 -18.67
N CYS A 244 -14.07 11.13 -18.56
CA CYS A 244 -14.56 9.87 -18.05
C CYS A 244 -15.69 9.18 -18.85
N SER A 245 -16.07 9.66 -20.04
CA SER A 245 -17.10 9.01 -20.87
C SER A 245 -16.68 7.66 -21.45
N LEU A 246 -15.38 7.36 -21.49
CA LEU A 246 -14.82 6.11 -22.04
C LEU A 246 -13.85 5.44 -21.04
N CYS A 247 -14.17 5.45 -19.74
CA CYS A 247 -13.42 4.64 -18.78
C CYS A 247 -13.71 3.15 -19.01
N THR A 248 -12.66 2.38 -19.26
CA THR A 248 -12.76 1.02 -19.84
C THR A 248 -12.96 -0.11 -18.83
N ALA A 249 -12.89 0.17 -17.52
CA ALA A 249 -13.14 -0.88 -16.52
C ALA A 249 -14.62 -0.91 -16.10
N GLY A 250 -15.20 -2.10 -15.97
CA GLY A 250 -16.62 -2.26 -15.56
C GLY A 250 -16.96 -1.65 -14.19
N LEU A 251 -15.94 -1.42 -13.36
CA LEU A 251 -16.06 -0.73 -12.07
C LEU A 251 -15.20 0.55 -11.99
N SER A 252 -14.85 1.12 -13.14
CA SER A 252 -14.14 2.40 -13.17
C SER A 252 -15.03 3.54 -12.67
N GLY A 253 -14.45 4.39 -11.84
CA GLY A 253 -15.03 5.66 -11.41
C GLY A 253 -14.41 6.84 -12.14
N CYS A 254 -15.08 7.99 -12.05
CA CYS A 254 -14.52 9.26 -12.47
C CYS A 254 -13.98 10.01 -11.26
N PHE A 255 -12.66 10.10 -11.15
CA PHE A 255 -11.98 10.97 -10.20
C PHE A 255 -12.10 12.42 -10.68
N LYS A 256 -13.04 13.17 -10.10
CA LYS A 256 -13.25 14.58 -10.45
C LYS A 256 -12.18 15.45 -9.81
N SER A 257 -11.68 16.42 -10.56
CA SER A 257 -10.85 17.49 -9.99
C SER A 257 -11.66 18.31 -8.98
N TRP A 258 -10.97 18.91 -8.00
CA TRP A 258 -11.59 19.75 -6.96
C TRP A 258 -12.34 20.95 -7.52
N ASP A 259 -11.90 21.48 -8.66
CA ASP A 259 -12.54 22.60 -9.38
C ASP A 259 -13.66 22.14 -10.32
N HIS A 260 -14.01 20.85 -10.33
CA HIS A 260 -15.01 20.22 -11.20
C HIS A 260 -14.82 20.47 -12.70
N SER A 261 -13.65 20.96 -13.11
CA SER A 261 -13.31 21.32 -14.50
C SER A 261 -12.67 20.17 -15.28
N GLY A 262 -12.49 19.01 -14.65
CA GLY A 262 -11.88 17.84 -15.29
C GLY A 262 -12.13 16.54 -14.52
N GLY A 263 -11.70 15.44 -15.13
CA GLY A 263 -11.84 14.12 -14.55
C GLY A 263 -10.82 13.13 -15.08
N LEU A 264 -10.49 12.13 -14.26
CA LEU A 264 -9.62 11.01 -14.62
C LEU A 264 -10.36 9.70 -14.37
N CYS A 265 -10.20 8.73 -15.25
CA CYS A 265 -10.62 7.37 -15.02
C CYS A 265 -9.78 6.77 -13.89
N GLU A 266 -10.45 6.29 -12.84
CA GLU A 266 -9.79 5.51 -11.80
C GLU A 266 -10.49 4.17 -11.66
N VAL A 267 -9.75 3.12 -11.32
CA VAL A 267 -10.34 1.91 -10.77
C VAL A 267 -10.17 2.05 -9.26
N PRO A 268 -11.24 2.28 -8.49
CA PRO A 268 -11.12 2.36 -7.05
C PRO A 268 -10.48 1.06 -6.54
N ARG A 269 -9.56 1.15 -5.58
CA ARG A 269 -8.98 -0.06 -4.92
C ARG A 269 -10.05 -1.01 -4.40
N ASN A 270 -11.20 -0.46 -4.04
CA ASN A 270 -12.41 -1.19 -3.74
C ASN A 270 -13.53 -0.72 -4.67
N PRO A 271 -13.61 -1.31 -5.88
CA PRO A 271 -14.58 -0.88 -6.88
C PRO A 271 -16.03 -1.12 -6.45
N CYS A 272 -16.24 -2.14 -5.61
CA CYS A 272 -17.54 -2.50 -5.06
C CYS A 272 -18.07 -1.53 -4.00
N ARG A 273 -17.24 -0.56 -3.55
CA ARG A 273 -17.55 0.40 -2.47
C ARG A 273 -18.11 -0.29 -1.22
N MET A 274 -17.63 -1.50 -0.92
CA MET A 274 -18.10 -2.30 0.20
C MET A 274 -16.99 -3.18 0.76
N SER A 275 -17.00 -3.48 2.05
CA SER A 275 -16.02 -4.36 2.67
C SER A 275 -16.70 -5.51 3.39
N CYS A 276 -16.05 -6.68 3.35
CA CYS A 276 -16.49 -7.84 4.12
C CYS A 276 -16.00 -7.71 5.56
N ARG A 277 -16.87 -8.04 6.51
CA ARG A 277 -16.57 -8.13 7.93
C ARG A 277 -16.04 -9.52 8.28
N ASN A 278 -15.57 -9.67 9.52
CA ASN A 278 -15.20 -10.97 10.11
C ASN A 278 -14.25 -11.79 9.22
N SER A 279 -13.26 -11.12 8.63
CA SER A 279 -12.26 -11.73 7.73
C SER A 279 -12.84 -12.38 6.46
N GLY A 280 -14.05 -12.00 6.04
CA GLY A 280 -14.61 -12.40 4.76
C GLY A 280 -13.79 -11.87 3.58
N ARG A 281 -13.80 -12.62 2.47
CA ARG A 281 -13.10 -12.22 1.23
C ARG A 281 -14.09 -11.60 0.26
N LEU A 282 -13.80 -10.40 -0.23
CA LEU A 282 -14.58 -9.74 -1.28
C LEU A 282 -14.13 -10.24 -2.65
N ASP A 283 -15.04 -10.82 -3.41
CA ASP A 283 -14.86 -11.02 -4.84
C ASP A 283 -15.13 -9.69 -5.56
N MET A 284 -14.08 -9.13 -6.17
CA MET A 284 -14.15 -7.84 -6.88
C MET A 284 -14.90 -7.92 -8.21
N SER A 285 -15.12 -9.11 -8.76
CA SER A 285 -15.83 -9.30 -10.04
C SER A 285 -17.35 -9.34 -9.85
N SER A 286 -17.82 -10.01 -8.80
CA SER A 286 -19.23 -10.14 -8.45
C SER A 286 -19.69 -9.13 -7.38
N CYS A 287 -18.75 -8.47 -6.71
CA CYS A 287 -18.99 -7.60 -5.55
C CYS A 287 -19.76 -8.29 -4.41
N GLN A 288 -19.42 -9.57 -4.17
CA GLN A 288 -19.98 -10.39 -3.11
C GLN A 288 -18.92 -10.82 -2.11
N CYS A 289 -19.34 -10.99 -0.85
CA CYS A 289 -18.46 -11.49 0.21
C CYS A 289 -18.58 -13.00 0.35
N THR A 290 -17.46 -13.70 0.25
CA THR A 290 -17.33 -15.08 0.69
C THR A 290 -17.03 -15.09 2.19
N CYS A 291 -18.01 -15.56 2.97
CA CYS A 291 -17.93 -15.57 4.42
C CYS A 291 -17.22 -16.81 4.95
N PRO A 292 -16.37 -16.68 5.99
CA PRO A 292 -15.80 -17.83 6.67
C PRO A 292 -16.89 -18.67 7.35
N PRO A 293 -16.61 -19.94 7.70
CA PRO A 293 -17.52 -20.77 8.49
C PRO A 293 -17.96 -20.03 9.77
N GLY A 294 -19.23 -20.15 10.13
CA GLY A 294 -19.77 -19.44 11.29
C GLY A 294 -20.23 -18.00 11.00
N TYR A 295 -20.13 -17.51 9.76
CA TYR A 295 -20.64 -16.18 9.38
C TYR A 295 -21.56 -16.23 8.15
N THR A 296 -22.47 -15.27 8.06
CA THR A 296 -23.49 -15.14 7.02
C THR A 296 -23.84 -13.67 6.74
N GLY A 297 -24.64 -13.44 5.71
CA GLY A 297 -25.06 -12.11 5.27
C GLY A 297 -24.16 -11.50 4.20
N ARG A 298 -24.68 -10.47 3.52
CA ARG A 298 -24.04 -9.81 2.37
C ARG A 298 -22.62 -9.30 2.63
N TYR A 299 -22.32 -8.90 3.85
CA TYR A 299 -21.02 -8.38 4.29
C TYR A 299 -20.39 -9.28 5.36
N CYS A 300 -20.84 -10.52 5.53
CA CYS A 300 -20.43 -11.43 6.62
C CYS A 300 -20.66 -10.86 8.02
N GLN A 301 -21.68 -10.00 8.15
CA GLN A 301 -21.99 -9.31 9.39
C GLN A 301 -22.74 -10.17 10.40
N GLY A 302 -23.40 -11.24 9.94
CA GLY A 302 -24.16 -12.14 10.80
C GLY A 302 -23.30 -13.30 11.23
N GLU A 303 -23.42 -13.72 12.48
CA GLU A 303 -22.91 -15.01 12.93
C GLU A 303 -23.92 -16.09 12.57
N ARG A 304 -23.44 -17.15 11.92
CA ARG A 304 -24.18 -18.39 11.77
C ARG A 304 -24.09 -19.06 13.14
N HIS A 305 -25.12 -18.90 13.97
CA HIS A 305 -25.30 -19.76 15.13
C HIS A 305 -25.20 -21.20 14.63
N SER A 306 -24.17 -21.92 15.11
CA SER A 306 -24.00 -23.33 14.83
C SER A 306 -25.34 -24.01 15.12
N GLN A 307 -25.79 -24.78 14.13
CA GLN A 307 -26.93 -25.68 14.18
C GLN A 307 -27.22 -26.15 15.61
N HIS A 308 -28.25 -25.58 16.21
CA HIS A 308 -28.99 -26.32 17.22
C HIS A 308 -29.71 -27.40 16.42
N GLY A 309 -29.20 -28.63 16.52
CA GLY A 309 -29.68 -29.78 15.75
C GLY A 309 -31.15 -30.00 15.99
N GLY A 310 -31.98 -29.37 15.18
CA GLY A 310 -33.42 -29.45 15.33
C GLY A 310 -34.22 -28.70 14.27
N ALA A 311 -35.39 -29.26 13.97
CA ALA A 311 -36.34 -28.77 12.97
C ALA A 311 -37.58 -28.17 13.65
N PHE A 312 -38.03 -27.01 13.19
CA PHE A 312 -39.25 -26.37 13.67
C PHE A 312 -40.47 -26.92 12.93
N ARG A 313 -41.43 -27.50 13.67
CA ARG A 313 -42.72 -27.91 13.12
C ARG A 313 -43.74 -26.80 13.27
N LYS A 314 -44.10 -26.21 12.13
CA LYS A 314 -45.04 -25.08 12.05
C LYS A 314 -46.48 -25.44 12.46
N GLU A 315 -46.87 -26.71 12.27
CA GLU A 315 -48.19 -27.25 12.60
C GLU A 315 -48.42 -27.36 14.12
N GLU A 316 -47.35 -27.60 14.89
CA GLU A 316 -47.40 -27.90 16.33
C GLU A 316 -46.73 -26.82 17.19
N CYS A 317 -46.19 -25.76 16.57
CA CYS A 317 -45.36 -24.74 17.23
C CYS A 317 -44.27 -25.36 18.13
N SER A 318 -43.66 -26.46 17.68
CA SER A 318 -42.73 -27.27 18.48
C SER A 318 -41.37 -27.42 17.79
N CYS A 319 -40.31 -27.54 18.61
CA CYS A 319 -38.94 -27.77 18.16
C CYS A 319 -38.58 -29.25 18.35
N LEU A 320 -38.22 -29.94 17.26
CA LEU A 320 -37.69 -31.30 17.30
C LEU A 320 -36.17 -31.23 17.42
N CYS A 321 -35.58 -31.65 18.53
CA CYS A 321 -34.12 -31.71 18.70
C CYS A 321 -33.58 -33.10 18.31
N ASP A 322 -32.39 -33.15 17.72
CA ASP A 322 -31.63 -34.38 17.42
C ASP A 322 -31.21 -35.10 18.71
N VAL A 323 -31.01 -36.42 18.62
CA VAL A 323 -30.66 -37.27 19.77
C VAL A 323 -29.37 -36.79 20.44
N GLY A 324 -29.46 -36.38 21.71
CA GLY A 324 -28.36 -35.80 22.51
C GLY A 324 -28.53 -34.33 22.88
N TYR A 325 -29.57 -33.67 22.36
CA TYR A 325 -29.90 -32.27 22.64
C TYR A 325 -31.30 -32.15 23.26
N GLY A 326 -31.46 -31.32 24.29
CA GLY A 326 -32.74 -31.08 24.96
C GLY A 326 -32.65 -30.14 26.17
N GLY A 327 -33.58 -29.18 26.24
CA GLY A 327 -33.72 -28.25 27.36
C GLY A 327 -34.96 -27.37 27.16
N ALA A 328 -35.73 -27.18 28.22
CA ALA A 328 -36.93 -26.35 28.21
C ALA A 328 -36.57 -24.90 28.57
N GLU A 329 -36.05 -24.14 27.61
CA GLU A 329 -36.11 -22.68 27.68
C GLU A 329 -36.75 -22.16 26.40
N SER A 330 -38.03 -21.81 26.53
CA SER A 330 -38.80 -21.06 25.56
C SER A 330 -38.25 -19.63 25.45
N ALA A 331 -37.70 -19.27 24.29
CA ALA A 331 -37.38 -17.88 23.97
C ALA A 331 -38.07 -17.45 22.67
N ASN A 332 -39.29 -16.93 22.84
CA ASN A 332 -40.02 -16.02 21.95
C ASN A 332 -40.51 -16.56 20.57
N PRO A 333 -41.79 -16.39 20.16
CA PRO A 333 -42.35 -16.97 18.92
C PRO A 333 -41.82 -16.41 17.58
N LEU A 334 -40.76 -15.61 17.61
CA LEU A 334 -40.19 -14.95 16.43
C LEU A 334 -38.71 -15.32 16.18
N LEU A 335 -38.13 -16.22 16.97
CA LEU A 335 -36.75 -16.70 16.75
C LEU A 335 -36.64 -18.23 16.78
N CYS A 336 -35.74 -18.72 15.93
CA CYS A 336 -35.45 -20.12 15.63
C CYS A 336 -35.20 -20.98 16.88
N CYS A 337 -35.62 -22.26 16.82
CA CYS A 337 -35.38 -23.28 17.83
C CYS A 337 -33.92 -23.34 18.32
N VAL A 338 -33.74 -23.35 19.64
CA VAL A 338 -32.45 -23.54 20.31
C VAL A 338 -32.52 -24.83 21.13
N CYS A 339 -31.65 -25.79 20.84
CA CYS A 339 -31.54 -27.09 21.50
C CYS A 339 -30.14 -27.20 22.11
N PRO A 340 -29.98 -27.04 23.44
CA PRO A 340 -28.69 -27.21 24.12
C PRO A 340 -28.34 -28.70 24.32
N LEU A 341 -27.05 -29.02 24.45
CA LEU A 341 -26.55 -30.38 24.74
C LEU A 341 -27.00 -30.84 26.14
N LEU A 342 -27.52 -32.05 26.26
CA LEU A 342 -27.89 -32.65 27.55
C LEU A 342 -26.63 -33.08 28.33
N PRO A 343 -26.42 -32.65 29.58
CA PRO A 343 -25.35 -33.19 30.42
C PRO A 343 -25.66 -34.67 30.76
N ALA A 344 -24.68 -35.55 30.51
CA ALA A 344 -24.80 -36.97 30.83
C ALA A 344 -24.87 -37.18 32.34
N LEU A 345 -26.03 -37.64 32.84
CA LEU A 345 -26.17 -38.12 34.22
C LEU A 345 -26.92 -39.46 34.26
N PRO A 346 -26.62 -40.30 35.28
CA PRO A 346 -26.82 -41.74 35.25
C PRO A 346 -28.27 -42.15 35.57
N ARG A 347 -28.73 -43.24 34.96
CA ARG A 347 -30.01 -43.93 35.25
C ARG A 347 -30.03 -44.51 36.68
N PRO A 348 -31.18 -44.99 37.21
CA PRO A 348 -32.34 -44.21 37.64
C PRO A 348 -32.73 -44.57 39.10
N LEU A 349 -33.33 -43.66 39.87
CA LEU A 349 -34.04 -44.02 41.10
C LEU A 349 -35.49 -43.57 41.00
N CYS A 350 -36.38 -44.56 41.07
CA CYS A 350 -37.83 -44.48 41.01
C CYS A 350 -38.40 -43.47 42.00
N LEU A 351 -39.36 -42.66 41.57
CA LEU A 351 -40.51 -42.28 42.39
C LEU A 351 -41.73 -42.17 41.46
N SER A 352 -42.71 -43.05 41.71
CA SER A 352 -44.06 -42.94 41.17
C SER A 352 -44.69 -41.65 41.65
N TRP A 353 -45.78 -41.20 41.01
CA TRP A 353 -46.98 -40.67 41.66
C TRP A 353 -48.11 -40.62 40.63
N GLY A 354 -49.12 -41.46 40.85
CA GLY A 354 -50.42 -41.41 40.16
C GLY A 354 -51.27 -40.27 40.71
N GLY A 355 -52.15 -39.72 39.88
CA GLY A 355 -52.83 -38.46 40.14
C GLY A 355 -54.21 -38.54 40.83
N ARG A 356 -54.60 -37.33 41.26
CA ARG A 356 -55.94 -36.71 41.42
C ARG A 356 -56.93 -37.21 42.50
N HIS A 357 -57.46 -36.19 43.18
CA HIS A 357 -58.60 -36.07 44.11
C HIS A 357 -58.39 -36.45 45.58
#